data_AF-A0A961KAF7-F1
#
_entry.id   AF-A0A961KAF7-F1
#
_cell.length_a   1.000
_cell.length_b   1.000
_cell.length_c   1.000
_cell.angle_alpha   90.00
_cell.angle_beta   90.00
_cell.angle_gamma   90.00
#
_symmetry.space_group_name_H-M   'P 1'
#
loop_
_entity.id
_entity.type
_entity.pdbx_description
1 polymer ?
#
loop_
_entity_poly.entity_id
_entity_poly.type
_entity_poly.pdbx_seq_one_letter_code
_entity_poly.pdbx_strand_id
1 'polypeptide(L)'
;AFVPMFSKKVESGQGAQEFARDAFTGLGTLLIGFTLVAQLFMPALVLAMASGFAADERFDLAVMMGRIAFPYILFISLAALLSGVLNATGRFTAAAAAPVLLNVIFIVALGAGGYFGWDMGQTLAWAVPVAGVAQLVLVWIAASRAGYRLVPERPRMTPELKRLAVIALPAALAGGVVQINLLIGRQVASFFDGAIAWLNYADRLYQLPLGVVGIAIGVVLLPDLSRKLRAGDEGGGRHSLSRAGEMALALTVPAAVALIVVPLPLVTVLFERGRFTADDSAATAQALMIYGLGLPAFVLQKVLQPVYFARENTKTPFYYALVSMVVNAGIAIGLAPVIGYLAAAFGTTLAGWAMVALLWRGTTRMGEQTRFDDRFWRRIWRIGIASWSMGAVLWLVALALGPMFTTPGWRALALVLLVGLGAASYFAIGHLIHAFRLSDFRSAMKR
;
A
#
# COMPACT_ATOMS: atom_id res chain seq x y z
N ALA A 1 -2.31 -18.85 7.63
CA ALA A 1 -2.35 -20.33 7.81
C ALA A 1 -1.30 -20.81 8.83
N PHE A 2 -0.02 -20.47 8.65
CA PHE A 2 1.07 -20.96 9.51
C PHE A 2 0.96 -20.53 10.99
N VAL A 3 0.79 -19.23 11.27
CA VAL A 3 0.85 -18.68 12.64
C VAL A 3 -0.11 -19.39 13.62
N PRO A 4 -1.42 -19.54 13.34
CA PRO A 4 -2.32 -20.25 14.27
C PRO A 4 -1.95 -21.72 14.50
N MET A 5 -1.48 -22.43 13.47
CA MET A 5 -1.05 -23.83 13.61
C MET A 5 0.21 -23.95 14.47
N PHE A 6 1.15 -23.01 14.30
CA PHE A 6 2.37 -22.94 15.10
C PHE A 6 2.06 -22.54 16.55
N SER A 7 1.25 -21.51 16.80
CA SER A 7 0.83 -21.10 18.14
C SER A 7 0.20 -22.24 18.94
N LYS A 8 -0.68 -23.05 18.31
CA LYS A 8 -1.26 -24.23 18.95
C LYS A 8 -0.21 -25.25 19.41
N LYS A 9 0.89 -25.41 18.64
CA LYS A 9 2.01 -26.30 19.03
C LYS A 9 2.88 -25.72 20.13
N VAL A 10 3.04 -24.39 20.15
CA VAL A 10 3.73 -23.70 21.24
C VAL A 10 2.94 -23.89 22.55
N GLU A 11 1.62 -23.70 22.50
CA GLU A 11 0.72 -23.91 23.64
C GLU A 11 0.68 -25.37 24.11
N SER A 12 0.71 -26.33 23.19
CA SER A 12 0.74 -27.75 23.53
C SER A 12 2.13 -28.25 23.97
N GLY A 13 3.17 -27.41 23.90
CA GLY A 13 4.53 -27.75 24.29
C GLY A 13 5.22 -28.83 23.45
N GLN A 14 4.64 -29.25 22.32
CA GLN A 14 5.10 -30.41 21.56
C GLN A 14 5.32 -30.07 20.08
N GLY A 15 6.52 -30.37 19.57
CA GLY A 15 6.83 -30.37 18.14
C GLY A 15 6.77 -29.02 17.42
N ALA A 16 6.73 -27.89 18.15
CA ALA A 16 6.69 -26.55 17.55
C ALA A 16 7.94 -26.25 16.72
N GLN A 17 9.13 -26.56 17.26
CA GLN A 17 10.40 -26.37 16.57
C GLN A 17 10.52 -27.24 15.32
N GLU A 18 10.14 -28.52 15.42
CA GLU A 18 10.14 -29.45 14.28
C GLU A 18 9.18 -28.97 13.18
N PHE A 19 7.96 -28.57 13.54
CA PHE A 19 6.99 -28.05 12.58
C PHE A 19 7.50 -26.78 11.89
N ALA A 20 8.11 -25.84 12.64
CA ALA A 20 8.70 -24.65 12.05
C ALA A 20 9.89 -24.97 11.15
N ARG A 21 10.74 -25.94 11.51
CA ARG A 21 11.87 -26.39 10.71
C ARG A 21 11.41 -27.05 9.41
N ASP A 22 10.42 -27.92 9.49
CA ASP A 22 9.84 -28.62 8.34
C ASP A 22 9.14 -27.63 7.40
N ALA A 23 8.40 -26.67 7.96
CA ALA A 23 7.79 -25.59 7.19
C ALA A 23 8.83 -24.70 6.52
N PHE A 24 9.90 -24.33 7.23
CA PHE A 24 11.01 -23.52 6.70
C PHE A 24 11.72 -24.25 5.55
N THR A 25 12.07 -25.51 5.77
CA THR A 25 12.76 -26.35 4.79
C THR A 25 11.89 -26.63 3.57
N GLY A 26 10.61 -26.98 3.79
CA GLY A 26 9.65 -27.24 2.73
C GLY A 26 9.36 -26.01 1.89
N LEU A 27 9.11 -24.86 2.53
CA LEU A 27 8.92 -23.58 1.84
C LEU A 27 10.18 -23.15 1.10
N GLY A 28 11.36 -23.29 1.71
CA GLY A 28 12.63 -22.96 1.08
C GLY A 28 12.89 -23.82 -0.17
N THR A 29 12.66 -25.13 -0.07
CA THR A 29 12.82 -26.05 -1.22
C THR A 29 11.86 -25.69 -2.36
N LEU A 30 10.58 -25.45 -2.05
CA LEU A 30 9.58 -25.02 -3.02
C LEU A 30 9.99 -23.71 -3.69
N LEU A 31 10.42 -22.72 -2.92
CA LEU A 31 10.80 -21.40 -3.40
C LEU A 31 12.11 -21.40 -4.19
N ILE A 32 13.06 -22.27 -3.85
CA ILE A 32 14.27 -22.48 -4.67
C ILE A 32 13.87 -23.02 -6.04
N GLY A 33 13.05 -24.10 -6.08
CA GLY A 33 12.55 -24.65 -7.33
C GLY A 33 11.77 -23.61 -8.15
N PHE A 34 10.88 -22.87 -7.51
CA PHE A 34 10.13 -21.78 -8.14
C PHE A 34 11.04 -20.66 -8.68
N THR A 35 12.07 -20.27 -7.92
CA THR A 35 13.06 -19.26 -8.33
C THR A 35 13.85 -19.72 -9.55
N LEU A 36 14.29 -20.98 -9.58
CA LEU A 36 15.03 -21.53 -10.73
C LEU A 36 14.15 -21.58 -11.99
N VAL A 37 12.90 -22.05 -11.86
CA VAL A 37 11.93 -22.05 -12.97
C VAL A 37 11.68 -20.62 -13.45
N ALA A 38 11.44 -19.68 -12.53
CA ALA A 38 11.21 -18.29 -12.89
C ALA A 38 12.43 -17.63 -13.56
N GLN A 39 13.67 -17.95 -13.15
CA GLN A 39 14.87 -17.43 -13.81
C GLN A 39 14.99 -17.91 -15.26
N LEU A 40 14.61 -19.17 -15.52
CA LEU A 40 14.56 -19.73 -16.86
C LEU A 40 13.47 -19.05 -17.71
N PHE A 41 12.26 -18.93 -17.16
CA PHE A 41 11.10 -18.32 -17.82
C PHE A 41 10.99 -16.79 -17.64
N MET A 42 12.05 -16.13 -17.17
CA MET A 42 12.03 -14.69 -16.90
C MET A 42 11.62 -13.84 -18.11
N PRO A 43 12.05 -14.14 -19.35
CA PRO A 43 11.57 -13.42 -20.54
C PRO A 43 10.04 -13.44 -20.66
N ALA A 44 9.43 -14.61 -20.47
CA ALA A 44 7.98 -14.75 -20.52
C ALA A 44 7.29 -14.02 -19.36
N LEU A 45 7.88 -14.03 -18.16
CA LEU A 45 7.37 -13.27 -17.02
C LEU A 45 7.43 -11.76 -17.27
N VAL A 46 8.51 -11.25 -17.87
CA VAL A 46 8.62 -9.83 -18.25
C VAL A 46 7.58 -9.47 -19.30
N LEU A 47 7.39 -10.29 -20.34
CA LEU A 47 6.35 -10.05 -21.35
C LEU A 47 4.94 -10.09 -20.75
N ALA A 48 4.66 -10.99 -19.81
CA ALA A 48 3.37 -11.06 -19.14
C ALA A 48 3.09 -9.85 -18.23
N MET A 49 4.14 -9.15 -17.77
CA MET A 49 4.02 -8.03 -16.84
C MET A 49 4.19 -6.65 -17.48
N ALA A 50 4.91 -6.59 -18.59
CA ALA A 50 5.29 -5.37 -19.29
C ALA A 50 5.48 -5.68 -20.78
N SER A 51 4.44 -6.19 -21.45
CA SER A 51 4.53 -6.56 -22.87
C SER A 51 4.90 -5.38 -23.79
N GLY A 52 4.73 -4.13 -23.34
CA GLY A 52 5.16 -2.95 -24.09
C GLY A 52 6.67 -2.87 -24.30
N PHE A 53 7.47 -3.64 -23.56
CA PHE A 53 8.91 -3.72 -23.76
C PHE A 53 9.33 -4.71 -24.86
N ALA A 54 8.43 -5.52 -25.42
CA ALA A 54 8.78 -6.67 -26.28
C ALA A 54 9.70 -6.34 -27.48
N ALA A 55 9.65 -5.12 -28.01
CA ALA A 55 10.45 -4.67 -29.16
C ALA A 55 11.46 -3.57 -28.78
N ASP A 56 11.80 -3.46 -27.50
CA ASP A 56 12.59 -2.36 -26.93
C ASP A 56 13.83 -2.91 -26.18
N GLU A 57 14.94 -2.16 -26.18
CA GLU A 57 16.15 -2.49 -25.42
C GLU A 57 15.90 -2.65 -23.91
N ARG A 58 14.83 -2.03 -23.39
CA ARG A 58 14.35 -2.19 -22.01
C ARG A 58 13.99 -3.63 -21.67
N PHE A 59 13.65 -4.48 -22.66
CA PHE A 59 13.32 -5.87 -22.43
C PHE A 59 14.48 -6.65 -21.81
N ASP A 60 15.65 -6.61 -22.44
CA ASP A 60 16.82 -7.37 -22.00
C ASP A 60 17.31 -6.89 -20.63
N LEU A 61 17.27 -5.57 -20.40
CA LEU A 61 17.56 -4.98 -19.10
C LEU A 61 16.55 -5.44 -18.03
N ALA A 62 15.26 -5.44 -18.33
CA ALA A 62 14.22 -5.90 -17.41
C ALA A 62 14.35 -7.40 -17.11
N VAL A 63 14.72 -8.22 -18.09
CA VAL A 63 14.99 -9.66 -17.90
C VAL A 63 16.21 -9.87 -17.03
N MET A 64 17.31 -9.16 -17.29
CA MET A 64 18.54 -9.25 -16.49
C MET A 64 18.29 -8.81 -15.05
N MET A 65 17.76 -7.61 -14.83
CA MET A 65 17.44 -7.09 -13.50
C MET A 65 16.41 -7.97 -12.80
N GLY A 66 15.43 -8.49 -13.54
CA GLY A 66 14.45 -9.47 -13.06
C GLY A 66 15.12 -10.73 -12.53
N ARG A 67 16.06 -11.33 -13.27
CA ARG A 67 16.83 -12.51 -12.82
C ARG A 67 17.64 -12.25 -11.56
N ILE A 68 18.25 -11.07 -11.43
CA ILE A 68 19.03 -10.68 -10.25
C ILE A 68 18.12 -10.46 -9.04
N ALA A 69 16.99 -9.78 -9.23
CA ALA A 69 16.08 -9.43 -8.14
C ALA A 69 15.19 -10.60 -7.69
N PHE A 70 14.86 -11.55 -8.57
CA PHE A 70 13.90 -12.63 -8.27
C PHE A 70 14.20 -13.47 -7.02
N PRO A 71 15.46 -13.84 -6.73
CA PRO A 71 15.83 -14.54 -5.50
C PRO A 71 15.38 -13.84 -4.22
N TYR A 72 15.09 -12.54 -4.25
CA TYR A 72 14.48 -11.85 -3.12
C TYR A 72 13.19 -12.49 -2.63
N ILE A 73 12.35 -13.06 -3.53
CA ILE A 73 11.10 -13.74 -3.17
C ILE A 73 11.36 -14.91 -2.22
N LEU A 74 12.44 -15.67 -2.45
CA LEU A 74 12.89 -16.75 -1.57
C LEU A 74 13.19 -16.19 -0.17
N PHE A 75 14.03 -15.16 -0.09
CA PHE A 75 14.47 -14.61 1.19
C PHE A 75 13.34 -13.93 1.98
N ILE A 76 12.52 -13.10 1.33
CA ILE A 76 11.43 -12.38 2.00
C ILE A 76 10.34 -13.32 2.51
N SER A 77 10.07 -14.41 1.79
CA SER A 77 9.06 -15.40 2.19
C SER A 77 9.53 -16.26 3.36
N LEU A 78 10.81 -16.64 3.38
CA LEU A 78 11.43 -17.30 4.54
C LEU A 78 11.51 -16.36 5.75
N ALA A 79 11.82 -15.09 5.53
CA ALA A 79 11.81 -14.08 6.57
C ALA A 79 10.39 -13.84 7.12
N ALA A 80 9.36 -13.88 6.28
CA ALA A 80 7.96 -13.77 6.69
C ALA A 80 7.50 -14.97 7.54
N LEU A 81 7.93 -16.20 7.20
CA LEU A 81 7.66 -17.39 8.02
C LEU A 81 8.26 -17.25 9.42
N LEU A 82 9.53 -16.84 9.50
CA LEU A 82 10.24 -16.60 10.77
C LEU A 82 9.63 -15.45 11.57
N SER A 83 9.21 -14.40 10.88
CA SER A 83 8.44 -13.31 11.50
C SER A 83 7.13 -13.84 12.10
N GLY A 84 6.48 -14.81 11.46
CA GLY A 84 5.34 -15.54 12.01
C GLY A 84 5.67 -16.31 13.30
N VAL A 85 6.82 -16.98 13.36
CA VAL A 85 7.33 -17.65 14.58
C VAL A 85 7.57 -16.63 15.71
N LEU A 86 8.22 -15.51 15.39
CA LEU A 86 8.51 -14.44 16.34
C LEU A 86 7.23 -13.77 16.87
N ASN A 87 6.25 -13.50 15.99
CA ASN A 87 4.97 -12.93 16.38
C ASN A 87 4.17 -13.88 17.28
N ALA A 88 4.17 -15.18 16.97
CA ALA A 88 3.51 -16.20 17.80
C ALA A 88 4.13 -16.36 19.20
N THR A 89 5.39 -15.94 19.36
CA THR A 89 6.17 -16.04 20.61
C THR A 89 6.31 -14.69 21.32
N GLY A 90 5.55 -13.67 20.89
CA GLY A 90 5.49 -12.35 21.52
C GLY A 90 6.63 -11.39 21.16
N ARG A 91 7.47 -11.70 20.17
CA ARG A 91 8.66 -10.92 19.77
C ARG A 91 8.45 -10.11 18.48
N PHE A 92 7.59 -9.11 18.54
CA PHE A 92 7.12 -8.34 17.38
C PHE A 92 8.16 -7.36 16.79
N THR A 93 9.12 -6.90 17.59
CA THR A 93 10.05 -5.82 17.20
C THR A 93 10.96 -6.21 16.03
N ALA A 94 11.57 -7.40 16.09
CA ALA A 94 12.44 -7.89 15.03
C ALA A 94 11.67 -8.11 13.71
N ALA A 95 10.44 -8.63 13.80
CA ALA A 95 9.57 -8.81 12.65
C ALA A 95 9.16 -7.47 12.01
N ALA A 96 8.87 -6.45 12.84
CA ALA A 96 8.50 -5.12 12.36
C ALA A 96 9.68 -4.31 11.78
N ALA A 97 10.92 -4.62 12.19
CA ALA A 97 12.12 -3.92 11.71
C ALA A 97 12.60 -4.39 10.32
N ALA A 98 12.22 -5.59 9.87
CA ALA A 98 12.70 -6.14 8.60
C ALA A 98 12.41 -5.24 7.37
N PRO A 99 11.23 -4.62 7.20
CA PRO A 99 10.99 -3.68 6.08
C PRO A 99 11.87 -2.43 6.12
N VAL A 100 12.27 -1.97 7.31
CA VAL A 100 13.16 -0.80 7.46
C VAL A 100 14.54 -1.11 6.89
N LEU A 101 15.03 -2.33 7.09
CA LEU A 101 16.34 -2.76 6.62
C LEU A 101 16.48 -2.69 5.10
N LEU A 102 15.41 -3.04 4.35
CA LEU A 102 15.38 -2.90 2.89
C LEU A 102 15.60 -1.44 2.46
N ASN A 103 14.89 -0.50 3.09
CA ASN A 103 15.02 0.91 2.78
C ASN A 103 16.41 1.44 3.12
N VAL A 104 16.98 1.05 4.26
CA VAL A 104 18.34 1.43 4.67
C VAL A 104 19.37 0.92 3.65
N ILE A 105 19.27 -0.36 3.25
CA ILE A 105 20.18 -0.94 2.26
C ILE A 105 20.05 -0.25 0.91
N PHE A 106 18.84 0.10 0.46
CA PHE A 106 18.67 0.88 -0.77
C PHE A 106 19.32 2.26 -0.66
N ILE A 107 19.10 3.00 0.43
CA ILE A 107 19.70 4.33 0.61
C ILE A 107 21.24 4.24 0.61
N VAL A 108 21.81 3.27 1.34
CA VAL A 108 23.26 3.05 1.40
C VAL A 108 23.80 2.63 0.03
N ALA A 109 23.13 1.72 -0.67
CA ALA A 109 23.55 1.26 -2.00
C ALA A 109 23.50 2.40 -3.03
N LEU A 110 22.45 3.22 -3.02
CA LEU A 110 22.35 4.41 -3.89
C LEU A 110 23.46 5.44 -3.55
N GLY A 111 23.72 5.69 -2.26
CA GLY A 111 24.80 6.58 -1.82
C GLY A 111 26.18 6.08 -2.27
N ALA A 112 26.44 4.78 -2.09
CA ALA A 112 27.67 4.14 -2.56
C ALA A 112 27.79 4.17 -4.09
N GLY A 113 26.72 3.83 -4.82
CA GLY A 113 26.69 3.89 -6.28
C GLY A 113 26.95 5.31 -6.81
N GLY A 114 26.39 6.33 -6.17
CA GLY A 114 26.67 7.73 -6.48
C GLY A 114 28.13 8.13 -6.21
N TYR A 115 28.71 7.65 -5.11
CA TYR A 115 30.11 7.95 -4.75
C TYR A 115 31.13 7.24 -5.65
N PHE A 116 30.89 5.97 -5.98
CA PHE A 116 31.78 5.15 -6.81
C PHE A 116 31.50 5.23 -8.31
N GLY A 117 30.45 5.95 -8.73
CA GLY A 117 30.06 6.08 -10.12
C GLY A 117 29.48 4.81 -10.76
N TRP A 118 28.85 3.94 -9.96
CA TRP A 118 28.22 2.71 -10.45
C TRP A 118 26.91 2.98 -11.18
N ASP A 119 26.49 2.06 -12.04
CA ASP A 119 25.16 2.10 -12.63
C ASP A 119 24.08 1.93 -11.55
N MET A 120 23.18 2.91 -11.43
CA MET A 120 22.20 2.96 -10.35
C MET A 120 21.14 1.87 -10.47
N GLY A 121 20.78 1.49 -11.70
CA GLY A 121 19.80 0.44 -11.96
C GLY A 121 20.33 -0.93 -11.51
N GLN A 122 21.55 -1.28 -11.91
CA GLN A 122 22.21 -2.50 -11.47
C GLN A 122 22.51 -2.50 -9.97
N THR A 123 22.92 -1.36 -9.42
CA THR A 123 23.16 -1.19 -7.97
C THR A 123 21.90 -1.54 -7.18
N LEU A 124 20.74 -1.00 -7.59
CA LEU A 124 19.46 -1.35 -6.96
C LEU A 124 19.07 -2.80 -7.19
N ALA A 125 19.26 -3.33 -8.41
CA ALA A 125 18.93 -4.71 -8.73
C ALA A 125 19.68 -5.70 -7.81
N TRP A 126 20.97 -5.44 -7.52
CA TRP A 126 21.77 -6.23 -6.58
C TRP A 126 21.46 -5.93 -5.11
N ALA A 127 21.07 -4.70 -4.78
CA ALA A 127 20.67 -4.35 -3.41
C ALA A 127 19.41 -5.13 -2.96
N VAL A 128 18.51 -5.48 -3.89
CA VAL A 128 17.29 -6.24 -3.62
C VAL A 128 17.55 -7.62 -2.97
N PRO A 129 18.28 -8.56 -3.60
CA PRO A 129 18.60 -9.85 -2.98
C PRO A 129 19.48 -9.71 -1.74
N VAL A 130 20.43 -8.75 -1.72
CA VAL A 130 21.26 -8.46 -0.54
C VAL A 130 20.39 -8.05 0.66
N ALA A 131 19.39 -7.20 0.43
CA ALA A 131 18.44 -6.83 1.46
C ALA A 131 17.58 -8.01 1.91
N GLY A 132 17.14 -8.87 0.99
CA GLY A 132 16.45 -10.11 1.35
C GLY A 132 17.27 -11.00 2.27
N VAL A 133 18.55 -11.22 1.94
CA VAL A 133 19.48 -11.98 2.79
C VAL A 133 19.62 -11.32 4.16
N ALA A 134 19.85 -10.00 4.20
CA ALA A 134 20.00 -9.27 5.45
C ALA A 134 18.74 -9.34 6.34
N GLN A 135 17.55 -9.24 5.74
CA GLN A 135 16.27 -9.41 6.41
C GLN A 135 16.13 -10.81 6.99
N LEU A 136 16.43 -11.84 6.19
CA LEU A 136 16.38 -13.23 6.61
C LEU A 136 17.34 -13.48 7.78
N VAL A 137 18.59 -13.01 7.68
CA VAL A 137 19.59 -13.14 8.76
C VAL A 137 19.12 -12.47 10.05
N LEU A 138 18.56 -11.26 9.98
CA LEU A 138 18.05 -10.55 11.16
C LEU A 138 16.97 -11.35 11.89
N VAL A 139 15.95 -11.81 11.17
CA VAL A 139 14.85 -12.56 11.80
C VAL A 139 15.26 -13.98 12.18
N TRP A 140 16.22 -14.58 11.47
CA TRP A 140 16.81 -15.87 11.79
C TRP A 140 17.57 -15.84 13.11
N ILE A 141 18.43 -14.83 13.31
CA ILE A 141 19.15 -14.63 14.57
C ILE A 141 18.15 -14.39 15.71
N ALA A 142 17.13 -13.55 15.48
CA ALA A 142 16.10 -13.27 16.47
C ALA A 142 15.31 -14.54 16.86
N ALA A 143 14.94 -15.38 15.89
CA ALA A 143 14.25 -16.65 16.11
C ALA A 143 15.14 -17.67 16.84
N SER A 144 16.42 -17.77 16.48
CA SER A 144 17.38 -18.60 17.20
C SER A 144 17.54 -18.15 18.65
N ARG A 145 17.58 -16.83 18.92
CA ARG A 145 17.61 -16.28 20.29
C ARG A 145 16.28 -16.48 21.03
N ALA A 146 15.22 -16.88 20.33
CA ALA A 146 13.92 -17.23 20.91
C ALA A 146 13.77 -18.71 21.21
N GLY A 147 14.82 -19.51 21.03
CA GLY A 147 14.79 -20.96 21.22
C GLY A 147 14.40 -21.74 19.96
N TYR A 148 14.03 -21.06 18.87
CA TYR A 148 13.69 -21.69 17.59
C TYR A 148 14.88 -21.64 16.64
N ARG A 149 15.88 -22.49 16.92
CA ARG A 149 16.97 -22.75 15.97
C ARG A 149 16.46 -23.67 14.87
N LEU A 150 16.15 -23.07 13.72
CA LEU A 150 15.81 -23.82 12.52
C LEU A 150 17.13 -24.14 11.82
N VAL A 151 17.49 -25.42 11.68
CA VAL A 151 18.61 -25.82 10.82
C VAL A 151 17.97 -26.46 9.59
N PRO A 152 18.29 -26.03 8.35
CA PRO A 152 17.72 -26.65 7.17
C PRO A 152 18.08 -28.13 7.13
N GLU A 153 17.08 -29.00 7.03
CA GLU A 153 17.27 -30.45 6.90
C GLU A 153 16.85 -30.92 5.52
N ARG A 154 16.92 -32.23 5.25
CA ARG A 154 16.37 -32.76 4.00
C ARG A 154 14.85 -32.54 3.99
N PRO A 155 14.27 -31.95 2.92
CA PRO A 155 12.84 -31.70 2.85
C PRO A 155 12.06 -33.01 2.95
N ARG A 156 11.14 -33.08 3.91
CA ARG A 156 10.21 -34.21 4.10
C ARG A 156 8.79 -33.67 4.09
N MET A 157 7.92 -34.30 3.30
CA MET A 157 6.51 -33.94 3.28
C MET A 157 5.77 -34.63 4.43
N THR A 158 5.77 -34.00 5.60
CA THR A 158 5.03 -34.51 6.77
C THR A 158 3.52 -34.31 6.60
N PRO A 159 2.66 -35.09 7.29
CA PRO A 159 1.21 -34.91 7.23
C PRO A 159 0.77 -33.48 7.60
N GLU A 160 1.49 -32.87 8.54
CA GLU A 160 1.23 -31.49 8.98
C GLU A 160 1.61 -30.46 7.93
N LEU A 161 2.74 -30.64 7.24
CA LEU A 161 3.14 -29.78 6.13
C LEU A 161 2.17 -29.90 4.95
N LYS A 162 1.69 -31.12 4.66
CA LYS A 162 0.63 -31.35 3.67
C LYS A 162 -0.64 -30.60 4.04
N ARG A 163 -1.04 -30.66 5.31
CA ARG A 163 -2.20 -29.90 5.82
C ARG A 163 -1.99 -28.40 5.70
N LEU A 164 -0.81 -27.89 6.05
CA LEU A 164 -0.45 -26.48 5.88
C LEU A 164 -0.56 -26.07 4.40
N ALA A 165 -0.04 -26.86 3.47
CA ALA A 165 -0.07 -26.58 2.04
C ALA A 165 -1.51 -26.55 1.49
N VAL A 166 -2.37 -27.51 1.87
CA VAL A 166 -3.78 -27.56 1.46
C VAL A 166 -4.56 -26.33 1.94
N ILE A 167 -4.21 -25.78 3.11
CA ILE A 167 -4.85 -24.56 3.63
C ILE A 167 -4.24 -23.30 3.01
N ALA A 168 -2.91 -23.28 2.81
CA ALA A 168 -2.19 -22.12 2.32
C ALA A 168 -2.42 -21.86 0.84
N LEU A 169 -2.52 -22.91 0.01
CA LEU A 169 -2.61 -22.77 -1.44
C LEU A 169 -3.88 -22.02 -1.90
N PRO A 170 -5.10 -22.34 -1.44
CA PRO A 170 -6.29 -21.58 -1.81
C PRO A 170 -6.24 -20.13 -1.31
N ALA A 171 -5.69 -19.90 -0.11
CA ALA A 171 -5.52 -18.56 0.44
C ALA A 171 -4.52 -17.73 -0.36
N ALA A 172 -3.40 -18.34 -0.79
CA ALA A 172 -2.40 -17.71 -1.65
C ALA A 172 -2.98 -17.37 -3.02
N LEU A 173 -3.74 -18.30 -3.63
CA LEU A 173 -4.42 -18.05 -4.91
C LEU A 173 -5.45 -16.92 -4.80
N ALA A 174 -6.26 -16.90 -3.74
CA ALA A 174 -7.21 -15.83 -3.47
C ALA A 174 -6.51 -14.47 -3.28
N GLY A 175 -5.35 -14.45 -2.61
CA GLY A 175 -4.50 -13.25 -2.51
C GLY A 175 -3.89 -12.83 -3.85
N GLY A 176 -3.51 -13.80 -4.68
CA GLY A 176 -2.96 -13.58 -6.02
C GLY A 176 -3.94 -12.86 -6.95
N VAL A 177 -5.24 -13.17 -6.88
CA VAL A 177 -6.28 -12.48 -7.66
C VAL A 177 -6.27 -10.96 -7.41
N VAL A 178 -6.01 -10.53 -6.18
CA VAL A 178 -5.93 -9.08 -5.86
C VAL A 178 -4.69 -8.43 -6.48
N GLN A 179 -3.58 -9.16 -6.60
CA GLN A 179 -2.35 -8.65 -7.20
C GLN A 179 -2.47 -8.45 -8.72
N ILE A 180 -3.35 -9.21 -9.39
CA ILE A 180 -3.64 -9.03 -10.82
C ILE A 180 -4.13 -7.61 -11.11
N ASN A 181 -4.87 -6.98 -10.18
CA ASN A 181 -5.35 -5.61 -10.36
C ASN A 181 -4.21 -4.58 -10.54
N LEU A 182 -3.12 -4.75 -9.80
CA LEU A 182 -1.94 -3.88 -9.92
C LEU A 182 -1.16 -4.15 -11.21
N LEU A 183 -1.23 -5.37 -11.72
CA LEU A 183 -0.55 -5.76 -12.95
C LEU A 183 -1.11 -5.04 -14.17
N ILE A 184 -2.43 -4.88 -14.23
CA ILE A 184 -3.11 -4.25 -15.37
C ILE A 184 -2.60 -2.81 -15.59
N GLY A 185 -2.51 -2.02 -14.52
CA GLY A 185 -2.01 -0.64 -14.61
C GLY A 185 -0.55 -0.58 -15.09
N ARG A 186 0.30 -1.49 -14.59
CA ARG A 186 1.69 -1.62 -15.03
C ARG A 186 1.81 -2.04 -16.50
N GLN A 187 0.95 -2.96 -16.92
CA GLN A 187 0.92 -3.47 -18.29
C GLN A 187 0.55 -2.35 -19.27
N VAL A 188 -0.48 -1.56 -18.98
CA VAL A 188 -0.83 -0.38 -19.80
C VAL A 188 0.30 0.64 -19.81
N ALA A 189 0.90 0.93 -18.65
CA ALA A 189 2.01 1.87 -18.54
C ALA A 189 3.28 1.43 -19.30
N SER A 190 3.49 0.12 -19.47
CA SER A 190 4.68 -0.41 -20.14
C SER A 190 4.82 -0.02 -21.61
N PHE A 191 3.72 0.38 -22.27
CA PHE A 191 3.72 0.86 -23.65
C PHE A 191 4.19 2.31 -23.80
N PHE A 192 4.37 3.03 -22.70
CA PHE A 192 4.76 4.44 -22.69
C PHE A 192 6.09 4.59 -21.98
N ASP A 193 7.03 5.32 -22.59
CA ASP A 193 8.34 5.52 -21.97
C ASP A 193 8.25 6.44 -20.74
N GLY A 194 9.04 6.14 -19.71
CA GLY A 194 8.98 6.83 -18.41
C GLY A 194 7.72 6.60 -17.56
N ALA A 195 6.60 6.19 -18.17
CA ALA A 195 5.29 6.13 -17.52
C ALA A 195 5.22 5.23 -16.28
N ILE A 196 5.92 4.08 -16.29
CA ILE A 196 6.00 3.22 -15.10
C ILE A 196 6.62 3.99 -13.93
N ALA A 197 7.67 4.79 -14.17
CA ALA A 197 8.31 5.59 -13.13
C ALA A 197 7.39 6.72 -12.65
N TRP A 198 6.77 7.48 -13.56
CA TRP A 198 5.86 8.57 -13.21
C TRP A 198 4.68 8.09 -12.36
N LEU A 199 4.03 6.99 -12.75
CA LEU A 199 2.95 6.40 -11.97
C LEU A 199 3.43 5.89 -10.61
N ASN A 200 4.61 5.24 -10.53
CA ASN A 200 5.18 4.80 -9.26
C ASN A 200 5.52 5.97 -8.32
N TYR A 201 6.06 7.06 -8.84
CA TYR A 201 6.34 8.25 -8.03
C TYR A 201 5.03 8.86 -7.53
N ALA A 202 4.05 9.09 -8.40
CA ALA A 202 2.74 9.62 -8.04
C ALA A 202 2.03 8.72 -7.00
N ASP A 203 2.10 7.40 -7.17
CA ASP A 203 1.50 6.41 -6.27
C ASP A 203 2.07 6.51 -4.84
N ARG A 204 3.39 6.72 -4.71
CA ARG A 204 4.04 6.91 -3.41
C ARG A 204 3.55 8.13 -2.65
N LEU A 205 3.26 9.26 -3.31
CA LEU A 205 2.77 10.45 -2.58
C LEU A 205 1.38 10.23 -2.00
N TYR A 206 0.43 9.65 -2.76
CA TYR A 206 -0.92 9.45 -2.22
C TYR A 206 -0.99 8.30 -1.20
N GLN A 207 -0.05 7.35 -1.24
CA GLN A 207 0.07 6.31 -0.21
C GLN A 207 0.35 6.89 1.18
N LEU A 208 1.03 8.04 1.29
CA LEU A 208 1.34 8.68 2.58
C LEU A 208 0.07 9.00 3.40
N PRO A 209 -0.91 9.78 2.90
CA PRO A 209 -2.20 9.96 3.57
C PRO A 209 -2.95 8.65 3.82
N LEU A 210 -2.94 7.74 2.83
CA LEU A 210 -3.67 6.46 2.91
C LEU A 210 -3.13 5.54 4.01
N GLY A 211 -1.81 5.57 4.26
CA GLY A 211 -1.14 4.82 5.30
C GLY A 211 -1.51 5.30 6.69
N VAL A 212 -1.38 6.61 6.94
CA VAL A 212 -1.72 7.25 8.23
C VAL A 212 -3.17 6.96 8.62
N VAL A 213 -4.10 7.18 7.69
CA VAL A 213 -5.53 6.99 7.93
C VAL A 213 -5.90 5.51 8.04
N GLY A 214 -5.25 4.65 7.23
CA GLY A 214 -5.46 3.21 7.30
C GLY A 214 -5.07 2.62 8.66
N ILE A 215 -3.97 3.08 9.26
CA ILE A 215 -3.56 2.67 10.61
C ILE A 215 -4.57 3.15 11.65
N ALA A 216 -4.98 4.42 11.59
CA ALA A 216 -5.95 4.99 12.52
C ALA A 216 -7.29 4.23 12.51
N ILE A 217 -7.80 3.88 11.33
CA ILE A 217 -9.04 3.10 11.20
C ILE A 217 -8.84 1.65 11.67
N GLY A 218 -7.76 0.99 11.24
CA GLY A 218 -7.53 -0.43 11.53
C GLY A 218 -7.38 -0.72 13.03
N VAL A 219 -6.70 0.18 13.76
CA VAL A 219 -6.48 0.03 15.21
C VAL A 219 -7.73 0.35 16.01
N VAL A 220 -8.47 1.40 15.64
CA VAL A 220 -9.56 1.94 16.48
C VAL A 220 -10.93 1.41 16.07
N LEU A 221 -11.25 1.40 14.76
CA LEU A 221 -12.59 1.09 14.29
C LEU A 221 -12.88 -0.41 14.32
N LEU A 222 -11.96 -1.25 13.84
CA LEU A 222 -12.24 -2.67 13.63
C LEU A 222 -12.58 -3.43 14.93
N PRO A 223 -11.84 -3.27 16.05
CA PRO A 223 -12.19 -3.94 17.30
C PRO A 223 -13.49 -3.41 17.91
N ASP A 224 -13.69 -2.09 17.90
CA ASP A 224 -14.87 -1.45 18.49
C ASP A 224 -16.15 -1.80 17.73
N LEU A 225 -16.10 -1.75 16.39
CA LEU A 225 -17.22 -2.10 15.53
C LEU A 225 -17.57 -3.58 15.65
N SER A 226 -16.56 -4.46 15.71
CA SER A 226 -16.78 -5.90 15.87
C SER A 226 -17.46 -6.22 17.21
N ARG A 227 -17.06 -5.55 18.29
CA ARG A 227 -17.69 -5.69 19.61
C ARG A 227 -19.16 -5.23 19.60
N LYS A 228 -19.43 -4.04 19.04
CA LYS A 228 -20.79 -3.45 19.02
C LYS A 228 -21.76 -4.23 18.12
N LEU A 229 -21.29 -4.67 16.95
CA LEU A 229 -22.10 -5.48 16.04
C LEU A 229 -22.42 -6.86 16.64
N ARG A 230 -21.48 -7.50 17.35
CA ARG A 230 -21.73 -8.77 18.05
C ARG A 230 -22.69 -8.60 19.24
N ALA A 231 -22.67 -7.45 19.90
CA ALA A 231 -23.58 -7.13 21.00
C ALA A 231 -25.00 -6.72 20.53
N GLY A 232 -25.25 -6.63 19.22
CA GLY A 232 -26.53 -6.15 18.68
C GLY A 232 -26.78 -4.65 18.94
N ASP A 233 -25.75 -3.88 19.30
CA ASP A 233 -25.85 -2.45 19.57
C ASP A 233 -25.92 -1.66 18.26
N GLU A 234 -27.14 -1.51 17.75
CA GLU A 234 -27.35 -0.88 16.44
C GLU A 234 -26.94 0.59 16.42
N GLY A 235 -27.30 1.34 17.47
CA GLY A 235 -26.97 2.75 17.61
C GLY A 235 -25.47 2.98 17.75
N GLY A 236 -24.80 2.17 18.58
CA GLY A 236 -23.36 2.23 18.75
C GLY A 236 -22.59 1.84 17.49
N GLY A 237 -23.02 0.81 16.77
CA GLY A 237 -22.44 0.41 15.49
C GLY A 237 -22.50 1.54 14.46
N ARG A 238 -23.71 2.13 14.30
CA ARG A 238 -23.96 3.27 13.40
C ARG A 238 -23.08 4.47 13.75
N HIS A 239 -23.01 4.81 15.04
CA HIS A 239 -22.20 5.92 15.52
C HIS A 239 -20.72 5.71 15.22
N SER A 240 -20.19 4.52 15.52
CA SER A 240 -18.76 4.21 15.38
C SER A 240 -18.32 4.25 13.92
N LEU A 241 -19.11 3.63 13.03
CA LEU A 241 -18.90 3.69 11.59
C LEU A 241 -18.91 5.14 11.08
N SER A 242 -19.88 5.93 11.54
CA SER A 242 -20.02 7.34 11.14
C SER A 242 -18.86 8.20 11.62
N ARG A 243 -18.43 8.05 12.88
CA ARG A 243 -17.29 8.78 13.42
C ARG A 243 -15.99 8.44 12.70
N ALA A 244 -15.77 7.16 12.38
CA ALA A 244 -14.58 6.75 11.66
C ALA A 244 -14.61 7.25 10.21
N GLY A 245 -15.75 7.17 9.53
CA GLY A 245 -15.91 7.76 8.19
C GLY A 245 -15.64 9.27 8.18
N GLU A 246 -16.15 10.00 9.18
CA GLU A 246 -15.87 11.43 9.32
C GLU A 246 -14.39 11.72 9.53
N MET A 247 -13.73 11.02 10.46
CA MET A 247 -12.30 11.24 10.75
C MET A 247 -11.45 10.89 9.53
N ALA A 248 -11.81 9.82 8.83
CA ALA A 248 -11.17 9.38 7.61
C ALA A 248 -11.26 10.46 6.53
N LEU A 249 -12.46 10.93 6.21
CA LEU A 249 -12.67 11.96 5.19
C LEU A 249 -12.12 13.34 5.60
N ALA A 250 -12.17 13.69 6.88
CA ALA A 250 -11.57 14.92 7.39
C ALA A 250 -10.05 14.96 7.21
N LEU A 251 -9.38 13.80 7.15
CA LEU A 251 -7.94 13.75 6.85
C LEU A 251 -7.66 13.61 5.35
N THR A 252 -8.53 12.94 4.60
CA THR A 252 -8.21 12.54 3.22
C THR A 252 -8.77 13.46 2.16
N VAL A 253 -9.90 14.13 2.42
CA VAL A 253 -10.44 15.14 1.51
C VAL A 253 -9.51 16.35 1.37
N PRO A 254 -8.98 16.97 2.45
CA PRO A 254 -8.02 18.06 2.29
C PRO A 254 -6.72 17.59 1.62
N ALA A 255 -6.21 16.39 1.98
CA ALA A 255 -5.06 15.81 1.30
C ALA A 255 -5.32 15.62 -0.20
N ALA A 256 -6.48 15.07 -0.58
CA ALA A 256 -6.88 14.91 -1.98
C ALA A 256 -6.91 16.26 -2.72
N VAL A 257 -7.51 17.29 -2.11
CA VAL A 257 -7.53 18.64 -2.70
C VAL A 257 -6.11 19.19 -2.86
N ALA A 258 -5.22 19.03 -1.89
CA ALA A 258 -3.83 19.45 -2.02
C ALA A 258 -3.10 18.73 -3.17
N LEU A 259 -3.31 17.41 -3.31
CA LEU A 259 -2.75 16.64 -4.42
C LEU A 259 -3.31 17.04 -5.79
N ILE A 260 -4.54 17.55 -5.85
CA ILE A 260 -5.17 18.02 -7.09
C ILE A 260 -4.74 19.43 -7.44
N VAL A 261 -4.62 20.32 -6.45
CA VAL A 261 -4.42 21.76 -6.68
C VAL A 261 -2.95 22.14 -6.80
N VAL A 262 -2.06 21.52 -6.02
CA VAL A 262 -0.61 21.79 -6.03
C VAL A 262 0.25 20.55 -6.31
N PRO A 263 -0.09 19.72 -7.32
CA PRO A 263 0.66 18.49 -7.63
C PRO A 263 2.09 18.80 -8.08
N LEU A 264 2.28 19.82 -8.92
CA LEU A 264 3.57 20.15 -9.50
C LEU A 264 4.55 20.61 -8.41
N PRO A 265 4.24 21.59 -7.53
CA PRO A 265 5.12 21.92 -6.40
C PRO A 265 5.51 20.73 -5.52
N LEU A 266 4.60 19.78 -5.30
CA LEU A 266 4.90 18.58 -4.53
C LEU A 266 5.92 17.70 -5.26
N VAL A 267 5.71 17.46 -6.55
CA VAL A 267 6.58 16.59 -7.35
C VAL A 267 7.95 17.24 -7.58
N THR A 268 8.00 18.53 -7.92
CA THR A 268 9.27 19.22 -8.23
C THR A 268 10.20 19.28 -7.03
N VAL A 269 9.66 19.57 -5.84
CA VAL A 269 10.47 19.67 -4.63
C VAL A 269 10.98 18.29 -4.20
N LEU A 270 10.17 17.24 -4.37
CA LEU A 270 10.55 15.90 -3.93
C LEU A 270 11.49 15.22 -4.93
N PHE A 271 11.17 15.24 -6.22
CA PHE A 271 11.79 14.37 -7.23
C PHE A 271 12.64 15.09 -8.28
N GLU A 272 12.36 16.35 -8.60
CA GLU A 272 13.06 17.06 -9.69
C GLU A 272 14.50 17.43 -9.34
N ARG A 273 15.41 16.48 -9.61
CA ARG A 273 16.85 16.59 -9.38
C ARG A 273 17.59 15.74 -10.40
N GLY A 274 18.72 16.25 -10.89
CA GLY A 274 19.61 15.50 -11.78
C GLY A 274 18.91 15.08 -13.07
N ARG A 275 18.67 13.77 -13.23
CA ARG A 275 18.04 13.19 -14.43
C ARG A 275 16.52 13.26 -14.46
N PHE A 276 15.88 13.63 -13.36
CA PHE A 276 14.43 13.82 -13.33
C PHE A 276 14.11 15.25 -13.77
N THR A 277 13.60 15.38 -14.99
CA THR A 277 13.40 16.66 -15.68
C THR A 277 12.09 17.33 -15.30
N ALA A 278 11.88 18.57 -15.76
CA ALA A 278 10.61 19.27 -15.58
C ALA A 278 9.44 18.56 -16.30
N ASP A 279 9.70 17.89 -17.43
CA ASP A 279 8.69 17.12 -18.15
C ASP A 279 8.27 15.88 -17.35
N ASP A 280 9.22 15.19 -16.70
CA ASP A 280 8.94 14.09 -15.78
C ASP A 280 8.10 14.57 -14.58
N SER A 281 8.41 15.76 -14.07
CA SER A 281 7.62 16.42 -13.01
C SER A 281 6.20 16.69 -13.45
N ALA A 282 6.01 17.24 -14.65
CA ALA A 282 4.69 17.54 -15.19
C ALA A 282 3.87 16.26 -15.41
N ALA A 283 4.47 15.22 -15.98
CA ALA A 283 3.80 13.94 -16.21
C ALA A 283 3.42 13.25 -14.87
N THR A 284 4.34 13.21 -13.91
CA THR A 284 4.08 12.67 -12.57
C THR A 284 3.00 13.48 -11.85
N ALA A 285 2.99 14.80 -12.00
CA ALA A 285 1.99 15.69 -11.41
C ALA A 285 0.58 15.41 -11.97
N GLN A 286 0.44 15.18 -13.27
CA GLN A 286 -0.85 14.81 -13.88
C GLN A 286 -1.39 13.48 -13.32
N ALA A 287 -0.54 12.45 -13.22
CA ALA A 287 -0.92 11.19 -12.58
C ALA A 287 -1.33 11.38 -11.12
N LEU A 288 -0.59 12.21 -10.37
CA LEU A 288 -0.86 12.51 -8.98
C LEU A 288 -2.22 13.18 -8.77
N MET A 289 -2.60 14.12 -9.65
CA MET A 289 -3.94 14.73 -9.60
C MET A 289 -5.05 13.69 -9.72
N ILE A 290 -4.90 12.74 -10.65
CA ILE A 290 -5.89 11.68 -10.88
C ILE A 290 -5.95 10.72 -9.68
N TYR A 291 -4.81 10.36 -9.09
CA TYR A 291 -4.78 9.58 -7.85
C TYR A 291 -5.38 10.34 -6.66
N GLY A 292 -5.20 11.67 -6.61
CA GLY A 292 -5.84 12.54 -5.63
C GLY A 292 -7.37 12.40 -5.63
N LEU A 293 -7.98 12.31 -6.82
CA LEU A 293 -9.43 12.05 -6.96
C LEU A 293 -9.87 10.67 -6.42
N GLY A 294 -8.96 9.69 -6.41
CA GLY A 294 -9.20 8.34 -5.88
C GLY A 294 -8.95 8.21 -4.38
N LEU A 295 -8.17 9.10 -3.78
CA LEU A 295 -7.74 9.00 -2.38
C LEU A 295 -8.91 8.86 -1.38
N PRO A 296 -10.00 9.67 -1.46
CA PRO A 296 -11.16 9.49 -0.58
C PRO A 296 -11.83 8.12 -0.76
N ALA A 297 -11.84 7.58 -1.98
CA ALA A 297 -12.44 6.28 -2.28
C ALA A 297 -11.69 5.15 -1.58
N PHE A 298 -10.36 5.09 -1.73
CA PHE A 298 -9.54 4.03 -1.10
C PHE A 298 -9.66 4.01 0.42
N VAL A 299 -9.80 5.18 1.01
CA VAL A 299 -9.98 5.33 2.45
C VAL A 299 -11.37 4.85 2.87
N LEU A 300 -12.40 5.23 2.12
CA LEU A 300 -13.78 4.82 2.42
C LEU A 300 -13.96 3.30 2.27
N GLN A 301 -13.22 2.65 1.36
CA GLN A 301 -13.14 1.18 1.33
C GLN A 301 -12.63 0.61 2.65
N LYS A 302 -11.57 1.18 3.25
CA LYS A 302 -11.05 0.75 4.55
C LYS A 302 -12.01 1.00 5.71
N VAL A 303 -12.92 1.97 5.59
CA VAL A 303 -13.99 2.20 6.57
C VAL A 303 -15.13 1.18 6.42
N LEU A 304 -15.50 0.85 5.19
CA LEU A 304 -16.65 -0.02 4.89
C LEU A 304 -16.32 -1.52 4.99
N GLN A 305 -15.12 -1.96 4.61
CA GLN A 305 -14.70 -3.37 4.66
C GLN A 305 -14.85 -4.02 6.06
N PRO A 306 -14.46 -3.36 7.17
CA PRO A 306 -14.71 -3.85 8.53
C PRO A 306 -16.15 -4.28 8.82
N VAL A 307 -17.15 -3.63 8.21
CA VAL A 307 -18.58 -3.98 8.40
C VAL A 307 -18.86 -5.41 7.94
N TYR A 308 -18.24 -5.82 6.83
CA TYR A 308 -18.36 -7.16 6.28
C TYR A 308 -17.58 -8.19 7.09
N PHE A 309 -16.34 -7.85 7.47
CA PHE A 309 -15.47 -8.75 8.21
C PHE A 309 -15.97 -9.03 9.64
N ALA A 310 -16.55 -8.03 10.30
CA ALA A 310 -17.19 -8.20 11.61
C ALA A 310 -18.37 -9.20 11.58
N ARG A 311 -18.96 -9.44 10.40
CA ARG A 311 -20.05 -10.40 10.15
C ARG A 311 -19.58 -11.68 9.46
N GLU A 312 -18.26 -11.93 9.47
CA GLU A 312 -17.65 -13.11 8.84
C GLU A 312 -17.91 -13.24 7.34
N ASN A 313 -18.38 -12.17 6.69
CA ASN A 313 -18.64 -12.14 5.25
C ASN A 313 -17.40 -11.65 4.50
N THR A 314 -16.49 -12.55 4.20
CA THR A 314 -15.28 -12.25 3.40
C THR A 314 -15.51 -12.40 1.89
N LYS A 315 -16.57 -13.14 1.48
CA LYS A 315 -16.87 -13.43 0.08
C LYS A 315 -17.38 -12.20 -0.67
N THR A 316 -18.30 -11.43 -0.08
CA THR A 316 -18.91 -10.27 -0.75
C THR A 316 -17.88 -9.19 -1.11
N PRO A 317 -16.99 -8.74 -0.19
CA PRO A 317 -15.92 -7.81 -0.54
C PRO A 317 -14.98 -8.36 -1.63
N PHE A 318 -14.69 -9.66 -1.63
CA PHE A 318 -13.86 -10.28 -2.67
C PHE A 318 -14.50 -10.17 -4.06
N TYR A 319 -15.80 -10.49 -4.20
CA TYR A 319 -16.49 -10.34 -5.48
C TYR A 319 -16.56 -8.88 -5.94
N TYR A 320 -16.75 -7.93 -5.02
CA TYR A 320 -16.71 -6.51 -5.38
C TYR A 320 -15.33 -6.07 -5.86
N ALA A 321 -14.27 -6.58 -5.25
CA ALA A 321 -12.90 -6.34 -5.71
C ALA A 321 -12.67 -6.89 -7.12
N LEU A 322 -13.25 -8.06 -7.44
CA LEU A 322 -13.19 -8.63 -8.79
C LEU A 322 -13.93 -7.75 -9.81
N VAL A 323 -15.13 -7.26 -9.48
CA VAL A 323 -15.85 -6.30 -10.35
C VAL A 323 -15.05 -5.02 -10.54
N SER A 324 -14.49 -4.48 -9.45
CA SER A 324 -13.62 -3.29 -9.48
C SER A 324 -12.38 -3.52 -10.37
N MET A 325 -11.77 -4.70 -10.32
CA MET A 325 -10.65 -5.07 -11.19
C MET A 325 -11.05 -5.10 -12.67
N VAL A 326 -12.23 -5.64 -13.00
CA VAL A 326 -12.76 -5.62 -14.38
C VAL A 326 -13.01 -4.18 -14.84
N VAL A 327 -13.56 -3.33 -13.97
CA VAL A 327 -13.73 -1.89 -14.25
C VAL A 327 -12.38 -1.20 -14.48
N ASN A 328 -11.38 -1.49 -13.64
CA ASN A 328 -10.02 -0.98 -13.81
C ASN A 328 -9.45 -1.38 -15.17
N ALA A 329 -9.52 -2.68 -15.51
CA ALA A 329 -9.03 -3.18 -16.79
C ALA A 329 -9.73 -2.56 -17.99
N GLY A 330 -11.07 -2.51 -17.97
CA GLY A 330 -11.86 -1.93 -19.05
C GLY A 330 -11.51 -0.47 -19.29
N ILE A 331 -11.35 0.32 -18.22
CA ILE A 331 -11.01 1.74 -18.31
C ILE A 331 -9.55 1.93 -18.72
N ALA A 332 -8.61 1.25 -18.05
CA ALA A 332 -7.19 1.41 -18.31
C ALA A 332 -6.81 0.97 -19.74
N ILE A 333 -7.32 -0.18 -20.20
CA ILE A 333 -7.05 -0.67 -21.56
C ILE A 333 -7.85 0.14 -22.59
N GLY A 334 -9.12 0.45 -22.31
CA GLY A 334 -9.99 1.17 -23.24
C GLY A 334 -9.60 2.63 -23.46
N LEU A 335 -9.11 3.32 -22.43
CA LEU A 335 -8.68 4.73 -22.54
C LEU A 335 -7.20 4.88 -22.90
N ALA A 336 -6.37 3.84 -22.79
CA ALA A 336 -4.94 3.91 -23.11
C ALA A 336 -4.64 4.51 -24.50
N PRO A 337 -5.39 4.18 -25.58
CA PRO A 337 -5.13 4.76 -26.89
C PRO A 337 -5.44 6.26 -26.99
N VAL A 338 -6.27 6.80 -26.09
CA VAL A 338 -6.77 8.19 -26.17
C VAL A 338 -6.00 9.12 -25.23
N ILE A 339 -5.75 8.70 -23.99
CA ILE A 339 -5.14 9.53 -22.94
C ILE A 339 -3.77 8.99 -22.46
N GLY A 340 -3.24 7.99 -23.15
CA GLY A 340 -1.94 7.41 -22.88
C GLY A 340 -1.84 6.75 -21.50
N TYR A 341 -0.70 6.92 -20.85
CA TYR A 341 -0.41 6.31 -19.53
C TYR A 341 -1.36 6.76 -18.41
N LEU A 342 -2.00 7.93 -18.53
CA LEU A 342 -2.97 8.42 -17.54
C LEU A 342 -4.19 7.49 -17.43
N ALA A 343 -4.47 6.68 -18.45
CA ALA A 343 -5.52 5.67 -18.41
C ALA A 343 -5.36 4.70 -17.24
N ALA A 344 -4.13 4.33 -16.87
CA ALA A 344 -3.86 3.48 -15.71
C ALA A 344 -4.26 4.16 -14.39
N ALA A 345 -3.98 5.46 -14.25
CA ALA A 345 -4.38 6.24 -13.08
C ALA A 345 -5.91 6.39 -13.00
N PHE A 346 -6.56 6.70 -14.12
CA PHE A 346 -8.03 6.79 -14.19
C PHE A 346 -8.71 5.46 -13.90
N GLY A 347 -8.20 4.37 -14.47
CA GLY A 347 -8.69 3.01 -14.21
C GLY A 347 -8.66 2.70 -12.71
N THR A 348 -7.53 2.97 -12.07
CA THR A 348 -7.33 2.72 -10.63
C THR A 348 -8.28 3.57 -9.78
N THR A 349 -8.40 4.87 -10.09
CA THR A 349 -9.28 5.80 -9.36
C THR A 349 -10.76 5.45 -9.53
N LEU A 350 -11.23 5.20 -10.74
CA LEU A 350 -12.64 4.89 -11.02
C LEU A 350 -13.03 3.51 -10.52
N ALA A 351 -12.14 2.52 -10.61
CA ALA A 351 -12.32 1.22 -9.98
C ALA A 351 -12.45 1.35 -8.46
N GLY A 352 -11.66 2.23 -7.84
CA GLY A 352 -11.74 2.54 -6.42
C GLY A 352 -13.13 3.08 -6.02
N TRP A 353 -13.69 3.99 -6.81
CA TRP A 353 -15.06 4.49 -6.61
C TRP A 353 -16.13 3.44 -6.88
N ALA A 354 -15.97 2.59 -7.89
CA ALA A 354 -16.87 1.48 -8.15
C ALA A 354 -16.91 0.50 -6.96
N MET A 355 -15.75 0.19 -6.37
CA MET A 355 -15.64 -0.64 -5.17
C MET A 355 -16.39 -0.01 -3.99
N VAL A 356 -16.22 1.30 -3.76
CA VAL A 356 -16.96 2.03 -2.72
C VAL A 356 -18.46 1.95 -2.96
N ALA A 357 -18.93 2.17 -4.20
CA ALA A 357 -20.35 2.12 -4.51
C ALA A 357 -20.96 0.74 -4.24
N LEU A 358 -20.23 -0.34 -4.56
CA LEU A 358 -20.65 -1.72 -4.29
C LEU A 358 -20.68 -2.02 -2.78
N LEU A 359 -19.61 -1.66 -2.06
CA LEU A 359 -19.54 -1.81 -0.60
C LEU A 359 -20.66 -1.01 0.08
N TRP A 360 -20.88 0.24 -0.32
CA TRP A 360 -21.92 1.09 0.23
C TRP A 360 -23.31 0.49 -0.01
N ARG A 361 -23.61 0.04 -1.24
CA ARG A 361 -24.90 -0.59 -1.56
C ARG A 361 -25.11 -1.90 -0.80
N GLY A 362 -24.05 -2.64 -0.51
CA GLY A 362 -24.16 -3.85 0.29
C GLY A 362 -24.36 -3.54 1.77
N THR A 363 -23.65 -2.54 2.35
CA THR A 363 -23.84 -2.17 3.75
C THR A 363 -25.24 -1.62 4.03
N THR A 364 -25.85 -0.86 3.11
CA THR A 364 -27.21 -0.34 3.32
C THR A 364 -28.30 -1.41 3.38
N ARG A 365 -28.02 -2.61 2.86
CA ARG A 365 -28.89 -3.80 2.92
C ARG A 365 -28.70 -4.64 4.18
N MET A 366 -27.73 -4.32 5.04
CA MET A 366 -27.35 -5.12 6.22
C MET A 366 -27.97 -4.65 7.54
N GLY A 367 -28.84 -3.63 7.50
CA GLY A 367 -29.50 -3.04 8.67
C GLY A 367 -29.22 -1.54 8.82
N GLU A 368 -29.84 -0.92 9.82
CA GLU A 368 -29.65 0.51 10.11
C GLU A 368 -28.30 0.76 10.78
N GLN A 369 -27.73 -0.24 11.47
CA GLN A 369 -26.45 -0.15 12.19
C GLN A 369 -25.22 0.02 11.29
N THR A 370 -25.38 -0.17 9.99
CA THR A 370 -24.32 -0.09 8.98
C THR A 370 -24.47 1.14 8.08
N ARG A 371 -25.38 2.04 8.41
CA ARG A 371 -25.61 3.30 7.70
C ARG A 371 -24.84 4.44 8.36
N PHE A 372 -24.65 5.52 7.61
CA PHE A 372 -24.11 6.76 8.19
C PHE A 372 -25.23 7.55 8.88
N ASP A 373 -24.90 8.21 9.98
CA ASP A 373 -25.81 9.11 10.70
C ASP A 373 -25.98 10.46 10.00
N ASP A 374 -27.01 11.23 10.36
CA ASP A 374 -27.27 12.55 9.76
C ASP A 374 -26.14 13.55 10.06
N ARG A 375 -25.40 13.31 11.14
CA ARG A 375 -24.24 14.13 11.51
C ARG A 375 -23.10 13.96 10.51
N PHE A 376 -22.85 12.74 10.02
CA PHE A 376 -21.88 12.44 8.98
C PHE A 376 -22.18 13.24 7.71
N TRP A 377 -23.43 13.19 7.24
CA TRP A 377 -23.85 13.92 6.05
C TRP A 377 -23.82 15.44 6.22
N ARG A 378 -24.09 15.96 7.42
CA ARG A 378 -23.91 17.39 7.69
C ARG A 378 -22.45 17.82 7.80
N ARG A 379 -21.55 16.92 8.18
CA ARG A 379 -20.12 17.23 8.30
C ARG A 379 -19.36 17.08 6.98
N ILE A 380 -19.72 16.12 6.12
CA ILE A 380 -19.00 15.86 4.87
C ILE A 380 -19.01 17.06 3.92
N TRP A 381 -20.14 17.78 3.79
CA TRP A 381 -20.18 18.97 2.94
C TRP A 381 -19.34 20.12 3.54
N ARG A 382 -19.33 20.26 4.87
CA ARG A 382 -18.47 21.25 5.56
C ARG A 382 -17.00 20.92 5.39
N ILE A 383 -16.62 19.65 5.53
CA ILE A 383 -15.26 19.15 5.24
C ILE A 383 -14.90 19.49 3.79
N GLY A 384 -15.81 19.27 2.84
CA GLY A 384 -15.65 19.64 1.44
C GLY A 384 -15.36 21.12 1.25
N ILE A 385 -16.18 22.00 1.84
CA ILE A 385 -15.97 23.46 1.77
C ILE A 385 -14.63 23.86 2.38
N ALA A 386 -14.32 23.43 3.60
CA ALA A 386 -13.03 23.74 4.24
C ALA A 386 -11.84 23.26 3.40
N SER A 387 -11.95 22.09 2.77
CA SER A 387 -10.90 21.52 1.92
C SER A 387 -10.73 22.32 0.63
N TRP A 388 -11.83 22.72 -0.03
CA TRP A 388 -11.77 23.57 -1.22
C TRP A 388 -11.27 24.98 -0.92
N SER A 389 -11.67 25.58 0.19
CA SER A 389 -11.13 26.87 0.63
C SER A 389 -9.64 26.77 0.95
N MET A 390 -9.19 25.70 1.61
CA MET A 390 -7.77 25.40 1.77
C MET A 390 -7.08 25.25 0.41
N GLY A 391 -7.70 24.56 -0.56
CA GLY A 391 -7.21 24.44 -1.93
C GLY A 391 -6.99 25.80 -2.58
N ALA A 392 -7.95 26.72 -2.47
CA ALA A 392 -7.80 28.09 -2.98
C ALA A 392 -6.63 28.83 -2.31
N VAL A 393 -6.45 28.69 -0.99
CA VAL A 393 -5.29 29.26 -0.28
C VAL A 393 -3.99 28.64 -0.79
N LEU A 394 -3.92 27.32 -0.93
CA LEU A 394 -2.74 26.62 -1.45
C LEU A 394 -2.39 27.09 -2.87
N TRP A 395 -3.38 27.28 -3.72
CA TRP A 395 -3.17 27.78 -5.07
C TRP A 395 -2.59 29.20 -5.08
N LEU A 396 -3.15 30.11 -4.28
CA LEU A 396 -2.63 31.49 -4.14
C LEU A 396 -1.22 31.52 -3.57
N VAL A 397 -0.95 30.71 -2.53
CA VAL A 397 0.38 30.59 -1.93
C VAL A 397 1.37 29.99 -2.92
N ALA A 398 0.97 28.99 -3.71
CA ALA A 398 1.83 28.40 -4.74
C ALA A 398 2.19 29.41 -5.84
N LEU A 399 1.25 30.27 -6.25
CA LEU A 399 1.52 31.38 -7.17
C LEU A 399 2.50 32.40 -6.56
N ALA A 400 2.27 32.80 -5.30
CA ALA A 400 3.13 33.75 -4.60
C ALA A 400 4.55 33.22 -4.39
N LEU A 401 4.69 31.92 -4.07
CA LEU A 401 5.96 31.24 -3.86
C LEU A 401 6.60 30.72 -5.16
N GLY A 402 5.98 30.94 -6.33
CA GLY A 402 6.45 30.44 -7.63
C GLY A 402 7.96 30.61 -7.86
N PRO A 403 8.54 31.82 -7.65
CA PRO A 403 9.99 32.04 -7.79
C PRO A 403 10.85 31.22 -6.82
N MET A 404 10.33 30.90 -5.63
CA MET A 404 11.05 30.08 -4.65
C MET A 404 11.06 28.60 -5.04
N PHE A 405 10.08 28.13 -5.84
CA PHE A 405 10.08 26.77 -6.38
C PHE A 405 11.05 26.60 -7.56
N THR A 406 11.42 27.67 -8.25
CA THR A 406 12.44 27.60 -9.33
C THR A 406 13.86 27.81 -8.81
N THR A 407 14.02 28.51 -7.68
CA THR A 407 15.34 28.82 -7.10
C THR A 407 15.93 27.61 -6.34
N PRO A 408 17.15 27.15 -6.67
CA PRO A 408 17.83 26.08 -5.94
C PRO A 408 17.98 26.40 -4.44
N GLY A 409 17.79 25.40 -3.58
CA GLY A 409 17.91 25.53 -2.11
C GLY A 409 16.65 26.06 -1.40
N TRP A 410 15.80 26.86 -2.06
CA TRP A 410 14.58 27.42 -1.47
C TRP A 410 13.34 26.55 -1.63
N ARG A 411 13.37 25.60 -2.57
CA ARG A 411 12.29 24.63 -2.88
C ARG A 411 11.73 23.94 -1.64
N ALA A 412 12.59 23.44 -0.75
CA ALA A 412 12.16 22.73 0.45
C ALA A 412 11.45 23.65 1.44
N LEU A 413 11.97 24.87 1.65
CA LEU A 413 11.33 25.86 2.52
C LEU A 413 9.98 26.31 1.96
N ALA A 414 9.90 26.56 0.65
CA ALA A 414 8.66 26.91 -0.03
C ALA A 414 7.60 25.82 0.15
N LEU A 415 7.98 24.54 0.06
CA LEU A 415 7.06 23.43 0.32
C LEU A 415 6.61 23.37 1.78
N VAL A 416 7.54 23.54 2.74
CA VAL A 416 7.19 23.56 4.18
C VAL A 416 6.20 24.69 4.48
N LEU A 417 6.42 25.89 3.91
CA LEU A 417 5.49 27.01 4.03
C LEU A 417 4.14 26.70 3.39
N LEU A 418 4.13 26.15 2.18
CA LEU A 418 2.91 25.76 1.46
C LEU A 418 2.08 24.75 2.26
N VAL A 419 2.70 23.67 2.75
CA VAL A 419 2.03 22.65 3.56
C VAL A 419 1.59 23.20 4.92
N GLY A 420 2.42 24.01 5.57
CA GLY A 420 2.11 24.64 6.85
C GLY A 420 0.91 25.59 6.77
N LEU A 421 0.87 26.44 5.74
CA LEU A 421 -0.25 27.35 5.48
C LEU A 421 -1.52 26.59 5.03
N GLY A 422 -1.37 25.51 4.26
CA GLY A 422 -2.47 24.60 3.95
C GLY A 422 -3.08 23.98 5.22
N ALA A 423 -2.26 23.39 6.08
CA ALA A 423 -2.73 22.83 7.34
C ALA A 423 -3.39 23.89 8.23
N ALA A 424 -2.75 25.04 8.42
CA ALA A 424 -3.28 26.15 9.21
C ALA A 424 -4.63 26.66 8.67
N SER A 425 -4.74 26.89 7.36
CA SER A 425 -5.98 27.36 6.74
C SER A 425 -7.11 26.32 6.84
N TYR A 426 -6.81 25.04 6.62
CA TYR A 426 -7.81 23.97 6.79
C TYR A 426 -8.35 23.89 8.21
N PHE A 427 -7.47 23.88 9.21
CA PHE A 427 -7.90 23.80 10.61
C PHE A 427 -8.61 25.07 11.07
N ALA A 428 -8.17 26.25 10.64
CA ALA A 428 -8.83 27.51 10.96
C ALA A 428 -10.23 27.59 10.35
N ILE A 429 -10.36 27.36 9.04
CA ILE A 429 -11.64 27.42 8.32
C ILE A 429 -12.58 26.32 8.81
N GLY A 430 -12.06 25.10 8.96
CA GLY A 430 -12.81 23.96 9.48
C GLY A 430 -13.33 24.17 10.90
N HIS A 431 -12.58 24.90 11.74
CA HIS A 431 -13.05 25.30 13.06
C HIS A 431 -14.17 26.35 12.98
N LEU A 432 -13.99 27.40 12.16
CA LEU A 432 -14.98 28.47 11.97
C LEU A 432 -16.33 27.94 11.46
N ILE A 433 -16.33 27.05 10.46
CA ILE A 433 -17.56 26.47 9.90
C ILE A 433 -18.07 25.28 10.70
N HIS A 434 -17.45 24.96 11.85
CA HIS A 434 -17.80 23.84 12.71
C HIS A 434 -17.82 22.50 11.97
N ALA A 435 -16.87 22.28 11.05
CA ALA A 435 -16.67 21.01 10.37
C ALA A 435 -16.15 19.95 11.35
N PHE A 436 -15.24 20.34 12.23
CA PHE A 436 -14.65 19.49 13.28
C PHE A 436 -14.29 20.33 14.51
N ARG A 437 -14.36 19.73 15.70
CA ARG A 437 -13.85 20.35 16.92
C ARG A 437 -12.42 19.88 17.13
N LEU A 438 -11.47 20.77 17.41
CA LEU A 438 -10.09 20.42 17.77
C LEU A 438 -10.02 19.45 18.98
N SER A 439 -11.04 19.47 19.84
CA SER A 439 -11.22 18.51 20.93
C SER A 439 -11.44 17.07 20.45
N ASP A 440 -12.10 16.87 19.30
CA ASP A 440 -12.40 15.55 18.76
C ASP A 440 -11.07 14.84 18.39
N PHE A 441 -10.14 15.56 17.73
CA PHE A 441 -8.80 15.07 17.40
C PHE A 441 -7.89 14.89 18.63
N ARG A 442 -7.92 15.82 19.60
CA ARG A 442 -7.17 15.66 20.86
C ARG A 442 -7.64 14.46 21.68
N SER A 443 -8.94 14.15 21.67
CA SER A 443 -9.45 12.96 22.36
C SER A 443 -9.01 11.66 21.67
N ALA A 444 -8.88 11.67 20.34
CA ALA A 444 -8.47 10.53 19.54
C ALA A 444 -6.97 10.21 19.66
N MET A 445 -6.11 11.23 19.87
CA MET A 445 -4.66 11.04 20.06
C MET A 445 -4.25 10.70 21.50
N LYS A 446 -5.14 10.88 22.48
CA LYS A 446 -4.88 10.55 23.90
C LYS A 446 -5.24 9.11 24.28
N ARG A 447 -5.79 8.33 23.34
CA ARG A 447 -6.07 6.91 23.47
C ARG A 447 -5.15 6.13 22.55
#